data_AF-A0A180EX70-F1
#
_entry.id   AF-A0A180EX70-F1
#
_cell.length_a   1.000
_cell.length_b   1.000
_cell.length_c   1.000
_cell.angle_alpha   90.00
_cell.angle_beta   90.00
_cell.angle_gamma   90.00
#
_symmetry.space_group_name_H-M   'P 1'
#
loop_
_entity.id
_entity.type
_entity.pdbx_description
1 polymer ?
#
loop_
_entity_poly.entity_id
_entity_poly.type
_entity_poly.pdbx_seq_one_letter_code
_entity_poly.pdbx_strand_id
1 'polypeptide(L)' 'MRCNRHGHVKQDFLFRKTGKRMETLFSQLCDQFMIRRNHAKSFDGFKNRILAKIMALTVIQLINKLNNKNINNLKICIA' A
#
# COMPACT_ATOMS: atom_id res chain seq x y z
N MET A 1 14.22 -9.75 14.27
CA MET A 1 13.48 -10.80 13.52
C MET A 1 12.16 -11.02 14.25
N ARG A 2 11.00 -11.13 13.57
CA ARG A 2 9.70 -11.24 14.27
C ARG A 2 9.64 -12.56 15.07
N CYS A 3 9.80 -12.48 16.38
CA CYS A 3 9.93 -13.62 17.29
C CYS A 3 8.65 -14.45 17.48
N ASN A 4 7.51 -14.02 16.92
CA ASN A 4 6.19 -14.58 17.22
C ASN A 4 5.74 -15.70 16.26
N ARG A 5 6.67 -16.43 15.64
CA ARG A 5 6.35 -17.38 14.56
C ARG A 5 6.92 -18.77 14.87
N HIS A 6 6.41 -19.38 15.94
CA HIS A 6 6.69 -20.78 16.25
C HIS A 6 5.82 -21.68 15.33
N GLY A 7 6.44 -22.65 14.65
CA GLY A 7 5.72 -23.65 13.83
C GLY A 7 5.35 -23.25 12.39
N HIS A 8 5.89 -22.15 11.84
CA HIS A 8 5.51 -21.72 10.50
C HIS A 8 6.13 -22.56 9.39
N VAL A 9 5.29 -23.35 8.71
CA VAL A 9 5.65 -24.07 7.49
C VAL A 9 5.99 -23.08 6.37
N LYS A 10 7.10 -23.31 5.67
CA LYS A 10 7.51 -22.44 4.56
C LYS A 10 6.50 -22.55 3.43
N GLN A 11 5.73 -21.49 3.22
CA GLN A 11 4.89 -21.30 2.03
C GLN A 11 5.75 -21.21 0.77
N ASP A 12 5.18 -21.63 -0.37
CA ASP A 12 5.85 -21.57 -1.67
C ASP A 12 6.37 -20.17 -1.96
N PHE A 13 7.48 -20.13 -2.69
CA PHE A 13 8.21 -18.90 -2.98
C PHE A 13 7.32 -17.83 -3.62
N LEU A 14 6.42 -18.23 -4.54
CA LEU A 14 5.52 -17.31 -5.23
C LEU A 14 4.56 -16.61 -4.27
N PHE A 15 3.87 -17.37 -3.41
CA PHE A 15 2.95 -16.80 -2.41
C PHE A 15 3.67 -15.91 -1.40
N ARG A 16 4.88 -16.31 -0.98
CA ARG A 16 5.68 -15.50 -0.07
C ARG A 16 6.12 -14.17 -0.70
N LYS A 17 6.49 -14.17 -1.98
CA LYS A 17 6.88 -12.96 -2.72
C LYS A 17 5.69 -12.00 -2.88
N THR A 18 4.53 -12.53 -3.27
CA THR A 18 3.31 -11.74 -3.44
C THR A 18 2.81 -11.21 -2.09
N GLY A 19 2.76 -12.05 -1.04
CA GLY A 19 2.34 -11.65 0.30
C GLY A 19 3.20 -10.53 0.89
N LYS A 20 4.53 -10.62 0.75
CA LYS A 20 5.44 -9.53 1.17
C LYS A 20 5.17 -8.22 0.41
N ARG A 21 4.85 -8.31 -0.88
CA ARG A 21 4.52 -7.12 -1.69
C ARG A 21 3.21 -6.49 -1.22
N MET A 22 2.19 -7.31 -0.94
CA MET A 22 0.91 -6.84 -0.40
C MET A 22 1.08 -6.19 0.98
N GLU A 23 1.87 -6.79 1.89
CA GLU A 23 2.16 -6.22 3.22
C GLU A 23 2.89 -4.88 3.11
N THR A 24 3.84 -4.76 2.19
CA THR A 24 4.60 -3.52 1.94
C THR A 24 3.69 -2.42 1.42
N LEU A 25 2.87 -2.71 0.40
CA LEU A 25 1.92 -1.76 -0.17
C LEU A 25 0.87 -1.32 0.86
N PHE A 26 0.38 -2.25 1.70
CA PHE A 26 -0.60 -1.92 2.73
C PHE A 26 -0.01 -1.04 3.84
N SER A 27 1.24 -1.32 4.27
CA SER A 27 1.96 -0.47 5.22
C SER A 27 2.10 0.96 4.67
N GLN A 28 2.47 1.09 3.40
CA GLN A 28 2.58 2.39 2.73
C GLN A 28 1.24 3.14 2.65
N LEU A 29 0.15 2.45 2.34
CA LEU A 29 -1.20 3.03 2.33
C LEU A 29 -1.66 3.48 3.73
N CYS A 30 -1.28 2.73 4.77
CA CYS A 30 -1.56 3.09 6.14
C CYS A 30 -0.82 4.35 6.57
N ASP A 31 0.45 4.47 6.24
CA ASP A 31 1.29 5.58 6.70
C ASP A 31 1.10 6.84 5.84
N GLN A 32 1.18 6.72 4.51
CA GLN A 32 1.16 7.86 3.58
C GLN A 32 -0.26 8.41 3.36
N PHE A 33 -1.25 7.52 3.23
CA PHE A 33 -2.63 7.89 2.88
C PHE A 33 -3.60 7.75 4.06
N MET A 34 -3.10 7.37 5.24
CA MET A 34 -3.89 7.18 6.45
C MET A 34 -5.14 6.33 6.15
N ILE A 35 -5.00 5.23 5.40
CA ILE A 35 -6.15 4.50 4.83
C ILE A 35 -7.15 4.01 5.90
N ARG A 36 -6.66 3.75 7.11
CA ARG A 36 -7.45 3.35 8.28
C ARG A 36 -8.39 4.44 8.80
N ARG A 37 -8.10 5.72 8.53
CA ARG A 37 -8.96 6.84 8.93
C ARG A 37 -10.05 7.05 7.90
N ASN A 38 -11.31 6.83 8.31
CA ASN A 38 -12.49 7.10 7.52
C ASN A 38 -13.56 7.84 8.35
N HIS A 39 -13.96 9.00 7.87
CA HIS A 39 -15.05 9.82 8.44
C HIS A 39 -16.24 9.98 7.47
N ALA A 40 -16.44 9.02 6.56
CA ALA A 40 -17.57 9.07 5.63
C ALA A 40 -18.89 8.78 6.37
N LYS A 41 -19.92 9.60 6.11
CA LYS A 41 -21.27 9.46 6.69
C LYS A 41 -22.13 8.41 5.98
N SER A 42 -21.70 7.92 4.81
CA SER A 42 -22.44 6.98 3.97
C SER A 42 -21.50 5.98 3.32
N PHE A 43 -22.03 4.80 2.97
CA PHE A 43 -21.25 3.72 2.36
C PHE A 43 -20.65 4.08 1.01
N ASP A 44 -21.37 4.82 0.17
CA ASP A 44 -20.83 5.24 -1.14
C ASP A 44 -19.64 6.20 -0.98
N GLY A 45 -19.71 7.13 -0.02
CA GLY A 45 -18.59 8.00 0.33
C GLY A 45 -17.37 7.23 0.87
N PHE A 46 -17.61 6.14 1.62
CA PHE A 46 -16.54 5.24 2.05
C PHE A 46 -15.87 4.53 0.86
N LYS A 47 -16.66 3.96 -0.06
CA LYS A 47 -16.17 3.29 -1.27
C LYS A 47 -15.31 4.25 -2.10
N ASN A 48 -15.82 5.45 -2.36
CA ASN A 48 -15.12 6.44 -3.17
C ASN A 48 -13.83 6.93 -2.50
N ARG A 49 -13.81 7.06 -1.17
CA ARG A 49 -12.60 7.47 -0.42
C ARG A 49 -11.53 6.39 -0.42
N ILE A 50 -11.88 5.12 -0.25
CA ILE A 50 -10.92 4.01 -0.36
C ILE A 50 -10.37 3.96 -1.79
N LEU A 51 -11.25 4.02 -2.79
CA LEU A 51 -10.86 4.01 -4.19
C LEU A 51 -9.90 5.16 -4.51
N ALA A 52 -10.20 6.37 -4.05
CA ALA A 52 -9.35 7.54 -4.24
C ALA A 52 -7.95 7.36 -3.62
N LYS A 53 -7.84 6.78 -2.42
CA LYS A 53 -6.53 6.51 -1.77
C LYS A 53 -5.71 5.47 -2.54
N ILE A 54 -6.36 4.42 -3.05
CA ILE A 54 -5.69 3.41 -3.89
C ILE A 54 -5.27 4.04 -5.23
N MET A 55 -6.15 4.83 -5.86
CA MET A 55 -5.86 5.53 -7.11
C MET A 55 -4.69 6.50 -6.95
N ALA A 56 -4.65 7.27 -5.87
CA ALA A 56 -3.54 8.18 -5.59
C ALA A 56 -2.20 7.44 -5.53
N LEU A 57 -2.13 6.29 -4.84
CA LEU A 57 -0.95 5.42 -4.84
C LEU A 57 -0.50 5.04 -6.27
N THR A 58 -1.44 4.61 -7.11
CA THR A 58 -1.14 4.21 -8.50
C THR A 58 -0.66 5.37 -9.37
N VAL A 59 -1.22 6.57 -9.18
CA VAL A 59 -0.81 7.78 -9.89
C VAL A 59 0.62 8.17 -9.50
N ILE A 60 0.98 8.12 -8.22
CA ILE A 60 2.35 8.38 -7.75
C ILE A 60 3.33 7.38 -8.37
N GLN A 61 2.97 6.08 -8.38
CA GLN A 61 3.77 5.03 -9.00
C GLN A 61 3.96 5.28 -10.50
N LEU A 62 2.91 5.73 -11.20
CA LEU A 62 2.98 6.08 -12.61
C LEU A 62 3.91 7.27 -12.85
N ILE A 63 3.76 8.35 -12.09
CA ILE A 63 4.62 9.55 -12.19
C ILE A 63 6.08 9.17 -11.95
N ASN A 64 6.38 8.34 -10.94
CA ASN A 64 7.74 7.87 -10.69
C ASN A 64 8.28 7.06 -11.87
N LYS A 65 7.46 6.18 -12.46
CA LYS A 65 7.85 5.39 -13.63
C LYS A 65 8.15 6.28 -14.84
N LEU A 66 7.32 7.30 -15.09
CA LEU A 66 7.54 8.27 -16.17
C LEU A 66 8.82 9.07 -15.96
N ASN A 67 9.17 9.37 -14.71
CA ASN A 67 10.39 10.08 -14.33
C ASN A 67 11.62 9.18 -14.18
N ASN A 68 11.56 7.90 -14.59
CA ASN A 68 12.63 6.90 -14.40
C ASN A 68 13.11 6.76 -12.94
N LYS A 69 12.26 7.09 -11.96
CA LYS A 69 12.51 6.91 -10.53
C LYS A 69 11.98 5.56 -10.07
N ASN A 70 12.49 5.07 -8.93
CA ASN A 70 12.00 3.83 -8.33
C ASN A 70 10.49 3.94 -8.01
N ILE A 71 9.70 3.01 -8.55
CA ILE A 71 8.25 2.96 -8.40
C ILE A 71 7.79 2.88 -6.94
N ASN A 72 8.62 2.32 -6.05
CA ASN A 72 8.30 2.16 -4.64
C ASN A 72 8.48 3.46 -3.84
N ASN A 73 9.02 4.52 -4.43
CA ASN A 73 9.26 5.78 -3.74
C ASN A 73 7.99 6.65 -3.68
N LEU A 74 7.10 6.34 -2.74
CA LEU A 74 5.80 7.00 -2.62
C LEU A 74 5.84 8.37 -1.94
N LYS A 75 6.98 8.74 -1.34
CA LYS A 75 7.17 10.08 -0.77
C LYS A 75 7.33 11.07 -1.90
N ILE A 76 6.23 11.72 -2.26
CA ILE A 76 6.27 12.97 -3.00
C ILE A 76 6.46 14.07 -1.96
N CYS A 77 7.61 14.76 -2.00
CA CYS A 77 7.69 16.10 -1.43
C CYS A 77 6.84 16.99 -2.34
N ILE A 78 5.62 17.28 -1.92
CA ILE A 78 4.90 18.44 -2.47
C ILE A 78 5.57 19.62 -1.79
N ALA A 79 6.51 20.26 -2.49
CA ALA A 79 7.14 21.51 -2.10
C ALA A 79 6.38 22.67 -2.72
#